data_AF-A0A7S4V2F0-F1
#
_entry.id   AF-A0A7S4V2F0-F1
#
_cell.length_a   1.000
_cell.length_b   1.000
_cell.length_c   1.000
_cell.angle_alpha   90.00
_cell.angle_beta   90.00
_cell.angle_gamma   90.00
#
_symmetry.space_group_name_H-M   'P 1'
#
loop_
_entity.id
_entity.type
_entity.pdbx_description
1 polymer ?
#
loop_
_entity_poly.entity_id
_entity_poly.type
_entity_poly.pdbx_seq_one_letter_code
_entity_poly.pdbx_strand_id
1 'polypeptide(L)'
;HNMAKHKSNSMHPTDAYRKEIRKKEIKKNKQQRQQVREVTEIKKDPTVALKKIKEIEEKEKQFGPSDRLAKRKEDLKMLHTSLIKKQKREEEERERQARLNAPKGGPEDMGMPPPSSFAMPSFPAGAPVLGPPDIPPPMPNMHNPPMGGMPMMPPPPPPR
;
A
#
# COMPACT_ATOMS: atom_id res chain seq x y z
N HIS A 1 -16.81 6.25 55.52
CA HIS A 1 -17.66 5.15 55.02
C HIS A 1 -17.91 5.43 53.53
N ASN A 2 -17.17 4.76 52.63
CA ASN A 2 -17.23 4.98 51.19
C ASN A 2 -18.35 4.13 50.57
N MET A 3 -19.44 4.75 50.12
CA MET A 3 -20.45 4.06 49.29
C MET A 3 -20.26 4.47 47.84
N ALA A 4 -19.45 3.68 47.11
CA ALA A 4 -19.40 3.75 45.65
C ALA A 4 -20.77 3.30 45.11
N LYS A 5 -21.53 4.24 44.54
CA LYS A 5 -22.76 3.94 43.79
C LYS A 5 -22.38 3.11 42.57
N HIS A 6 -22.54 1.79 42.64
CA HIS A 6 -22.50 0.94 41.47
C HIS A 6 -23.62 1.37 40.52
N LYS A 7 -23.25 2.16 39.49
CA LYS A 7 -24.13 2.49 38.38
C LYS A 7 -24.43 1.18 37.64
N SER A 8 -25.62 0.63 37.87
CA SER A 8 -26.11 -0.54 37.16
C SER A 8 -26.22 -0.20 35.67
N ASN A 9 -25.19 -0.56 34.90
CA ASN A 9 -25.17 -0.48 33.45
C ASN A 9 -26.10 -1.55 32.85
N SER A 10 -27.39 -1.48 33.19
CA SER A 10 -28.44 -2.22 32.47
C SER A 10 -28.53 -1.58 31.08
N MET A 11 -27.85 -2.18 30.11
CA MET A 11 -27.96 -1.72 28.72
C MET A 11 -29.41 -1.86 28.27
N HIS A 12 -29.94 -0.83 27.62
CA HIS A 12 -31.22 -0.94 26.94
C HIS A 12 -31.15 -2.13 25.96
N PRO A 13 -32.18 -2.99 25.86
CA PRO A 13 -32.12 -4.20 25.01
C PRO A 13 -31.78 -3.87 23.54
N THR A 14 -32.19 -2.69 23.05
CA THR A 14 -31.82 -2.16 21.73
C THR A 14 -30.33 -1.82 21.60
N ASP A 15 -29.67 -1.39 22.68
CA ASP A 15 -28.23 -1.06 22.69
C ASP A 15 -27.37 -2.34 22.69
N ALA A 16 -27.83 -3.41 23.36
CA ALA A 16 -27.18 -4.72 23.27
C ALA A 16 -27.15 -5.23 21.82
N TYR A 17 -28.30 -5.18 21.11
CA TYR A 17 -28.39 -5.59 19.70
C TYR A 17 -27.50 -4.74 18.77
N ARG A 18 -27.52 -3.40 18.92
CA ARG A 18 -26.64 -2.50 18.14
C ARG A 18 -25.17 -2.77 18.39
N LYS A 19 -24.78 -3.02 19.64
CA LYS A 19 -23.41 -3.39 20.00
C LYS A 19 -23.00 -4.72 19.39
N GLU A 20 -23.89 -5.71 19.34
CA GLU A 20 -23.61 -6.98 18.67
C GLU A 20 -23.42 -6.84 17.17
N ILE A 21 -24.28 -6.07 16.49
CA ILE A 21 -24.12 -5.77 15.06
C ILE A 21 -22.78 -5.08 14.83
N ARG A 22 -22.48 -4.01 15.57
CA ARG A 22 -21.23 -3.26 15.42
C ARG A 22 -20.02 -4.15 15.67
N LYS A 23 -20.07 -5.04 16.67
CA LYS A 23 -19.01 -6.03 16.93
C LYS A 23 -18.83 -6.98 15.73
N LYS A 24 -19.92 -7.48 15.14
CA LYS A 24 -19.87 -8.36 13.95
C LYS A 24 -19.29 -7.62 12.75
N GLU A 25 -19.69 -6.38 12.51
CA GLU A 25 -19.19 -5.53 11.42
C GLU A 25 -17.71 -5.21 11.58
N ILE A 26 -17.28 -4.81 12.79
CA ILE A 26 -15.87 -4.54 13.08
C ILE A 26 -15.02 -5.81 12.84
N LYS A 27 -15.51 -6.98 13.26
CA LYS A 27 -14.81 -8.26 13.01
C LYS A 27 -14.68 -8.55 11.51
N LYS A 28 -15.75 -8.38 10.73
CA LYS A 28 -15.72 -8.56 9.26
C LYS A 28 -14.76 -7.57 8.59
N ASN A 29 -14.80 -6.30 8.97
CA ASN A 29 -13.91 -5.28 8.39
C ASN A 29 -12.43 -5.57 8.71
N LYS A 30 -12.14 -6.02 9.94
CA LYS A 30 -10.78 -6.44 10.33
C LYS A 30 -10.30 -7.64 9.51
N GLN A 31 -11.16 -8.64 9.29
CA GLN A 31 -10.83 -9.80 8.45
C GLN A 31 -10.57 -9.40 7.00
N GLN A 32 -11.40 -8.52 6.42
CA GLN A 32 -11.18 -8.01 5.07
C GLN A 32 -9.85 -7.25 4.96
N ARG A 33 -9.54 -6.38 5.93
CA ARG A 33 -8.26 -5.67 5.97
C ARG A 33 -7.07 -6.63 6.03
N GLN A 34 -7.18 -7.73 6.78
CA GLN A 34 -6.12 -8.75 6.83
C GLN A 34 -5.97 -9.48 5.51
N GLN A 35 -7.07 -9.86 4.84
CA GLN A 35 -7.02 -10.50 3.52
C GLN A 35 -6.39 -9.60 2.47
N VAL A 36 -6.73 -8.30 2.47
CA VAL A 36 -6.13 -7.34 1.55
C VAL A 36 -4.62 -7.25 1.80
N ARG A 37 -4.20 -7.10 3.06
CA ARG A 37 -2.77 -7.08 3.42
C ARG A 37 -2.04 -8.33 2.95
N GLU A 38 -2.60 -9.51 3.22
CA GLU A 38 -2.04 -10.80 2.81
C GLU A 38 -1.84 -10.86 1.29
N VAL A 39 -2.84 -10.48 0.49
CA VAL A 39 -2.70 -10.44 -0.98
C VAL A 39 -1.65 -9.43 -1.42
N THR A 40 -1.54 -8.29 -0.74
CA THR A 40 -0.53 -7.27 -1.05
C THR A 40 0.87 -7.76 -0.73
N GLU A 41 1.05 -8.49 0.37
CA GLU A 41 2.31 -9.11 0.77
C GLU A 41 2.71 -10.21 -0.22
N ILE A 42 1.78 -11.06 -0.63
CA ILE A 42 2.04 -12.12 -1.62
C ILE A 42 2.45 -11.53 -2.98
N LYS A 43 1.85 -10.40 -3.39
CA LYS A 43 2.24 -9.71 -4.64
C LYS A 43 3.67 -9.17 -4.61
N LYS A 44 4.16 -8.76 -3.44
CA LYS A 44 5.54 -8.33 -3.27
C LYS A 44 6.48 -9.53 -3.30
N ASP A 45 6.17 -10.54 -2.48
CA ASP A 45 6.99 -11.71 -2.29
C ASP A 45 6.20 -13.00 -2.57
N PRO A 46 6.41 -13.66 -3.72
CA PRO A 46 5.66 -14.88 -4.06
C PRO A 46 5.93 -16.03 -3.08
N THR A 47 7.08 -16.03 -2.41
CA THR A 47 7.44 -17.05 -1.39
C THR A 47 6.47 -17.06 -0.20
N VAL A 48 5.78 -15.95 0.09
CA VAL A 48 4.77 -15.87 1.15
C VAL A 48 3.57 -16.75 0.83
N ALA A 49 3.19 -16.90 -0.44
CA ALA A 49 2.11 -17.81 -0.85
C ALA A 49 2.43 -19.26 -0.47
N LEU A 50 3.69 -19.69 -0.63
CA LEU A 50 4.13 -21.05 -0.26
C LEU A 50 4.07 -21.27 1.26
N LYS A 51 4.47 -20.28 2.05
CA LYS A 51 4.33 -20.34 3.52
C LYS A 51 2.87 -20.48 3.93
N LYS A 52 1.97 -19.72 3.30
CA LYS A 52 0.52 -19.81 3.55
C LYS A 52 -0.08 -21.14 3.14
N ILE A 53 0.38 -21.75 2.05
CA ILE A 53 -0.01 -23.11 1.67
C ILE A 53 0.39 -24.12 2.77
N LYS A 54 1.62 -24.02 3.30
CA LYS A 54 2.06 -24.88 4.42
C LYS A 54 1.21 -24.69 5.68
N GLU A 55 0.91 -23.45 6.05
CA GLU A 55 0.01 -23.16 7.18
C GLU A 55 -1.38 -23.79 6.99
N ILE A 56 -1.89 -23.84 5.75
CA ILE A 56 -3.18 -24.49 5.45
C ILE A 56 -3.06 -26.01 5.57
N GLU A 57 -1.98 -26.61 5.08
CA GLU A 57 -1.73 -28.05 5.19
C GLU A 57 -1.60 -28.50 6.65
N GLU A 58 -0.97 -27.70 7.50
CA GLU A 58 -0.90 -27.97 8.95
C GLU A 58 -2.29 -27.92 9.59
N LYS A 59 -3.14 -26.97 9.18
CA LYS A 59 -4.53 -26.90 9.66
C LYS A 59 -5.37 -28.07 9.18
N GLU A 60 -5.21 -28.51 7.94
CA GLU A 60 -5.88 -29.71 7.42
C GLU A 60 -5.46 -30.96 8.19
N LYS A 61 -4.20 -31.06 8.62
CA LYS A 61 -3.72 -32.16 9.47
C LYS A 61 -4.31 -32.11 10.89
N GLN A 62 -4.47 -30.91 11.45
CA GLN A 62 -4.96 -30.75 12.83
C GLN A 62 -6.48 -30.88 12.95
N PHE A 63 -7.23 -30.24 12.05
CA PHE A 63 -8.68 -30.11 12.12
C PHE A 63 -9.42 -30.98 11.09
N GLY A 64 -8.68 -31.68 10.23
CA GLY A 64 -9.23 -32.45 9.11
C GLY A 64 -9.41 -31.61 7.84
N PRO A 65 -9.72 -32.28 6.71
CA PRO A 65 -9.95 -31.61 5.43
C PRO A 65 -11.18 -30.71 5.50
N SER A 66 -11.10 -29.52 4.90
CA SER A 66 -12.20 -28.56 4.82
C SER A 66 -12.25 -27.94 3.43
N ASP A 67 -13.43 -27.92 2.80
CA ASP A 67 -13.62 -27.34 1.45
C ASP A 67 -13.14 -25.89 1.36
N ARG A 68 -13.29 -25.13 2.44
CA ARG A 68 -12.82 -23.74 2.52
C ARG A 68 -11.30 -23.66 2.47
N LEU A 69 -10.61 -24.58 3.14
CA LEU A 69 -9.16 -24.65 3.14
C LEU A 69 -8.64 -25.13 1.78
N ALA A 70 -9.30 -26.12 1.18
CA ALA A 70 -8.98 -26.63 -0.15
C ALA A 70 -9.07 -25.53 -1.22
N LYS A 71 -10.18 -24.78 -1.27
CA LYS A 71 -10.33 -23.64 -2.19
C LYS A 71 -9.26 -22.57 -1.96
N ARG A 72 -8.99 -22.23 -0.70
CA ARG A 72 -7.96 -21.23 -0.38
C ARG A 72 -6.56 -21.68 -0.81
N LYS A 73 -6.24 -22.96 -0.65
CA LYS A 73 -4.97 -23.56 -1.09
C LYS A 73 -4.84 -23.48 -2.61
N GLU A 74 -5.91 -23.76 -3.34
CA GLU A 74 -5.97 -23.63 -4.80
C GLU A 74 -5.77 -22.17 -5.26
N ASP A 75 -6.48 -21.22 -4.65
CA ASP A 75 -6.32 -19.78 -4.93
C ASP A 75 -4.87 -19.32 -4.75
N LEU A 76 -4.21 -19.76 -3.67
CA LEU A 76 -2.81 -19.41 -3.39
C LEU A 76 -1.85 -20.03 -4.41
N LYS A 77 -2.10 -21.26 -4.86
CA LYS A 77 -1.32 -21.91 -5.94
C LYS A 77 -1.47 -21.16 -7.27
N MET A 78 -2.70 -20.80 -7.63
CA MET A 78 -2.98 -20.03 -8.84
C MET A 78 -2.35 -18.63 -8.80
N LEU A 79 -2.43 -17.95 -7.66
CA LEU A 79 -1.79 -16.65 -7.45
C LEU A 79 -0.26 -16.76 -7.57
N HIS A 80 0.35 -17.76 -6.92
CA HIS A 80 1.80 -17.98 -6.97
C HIS A 80 2.30 -18.20 -8.39
N THR A 81 1.66 -19.12 -9.14
CA THR A 81 2.05 -19.40 -10.53
C THR A 81 1.87 -18.18 -11.44
N SER A 82 0.82 -17.39 -11.23
CA SER A 82 0.58 -16.16 -11.99
C SER A 82 1.64 -15.09 -11.70
N LEU A 83 2.07 -14.95 -10.45
CA LEU A 83 3.13 -14.01 -10.06
C LEU A 83 4.49 -14.40 -10.62
N ILE A 84 4.86 -15.68 -10.57
CA ILE A 84 6.10 -16.16 -11.19
C ILE A 84 6.09 -15.89 -12.70
N LYS A 85 4.97 -16.20 -13.38
CA LYS A 85 4.85 -15.93 -14.82
C LYS A 85 4.97 -14.43 -15.13
N LYS A 86 4.41 -13.56 -14.29
CA LYS A 86 4.52 -12.11 -14.46
C LYS A 86 5.96 -11.62 -14.25
N GLN A 87 6.63 -12.10 -13.20
CA GLN A 87 8.04 -11.75 -12.95
C GLN A 87 8.95 -12.16 -14.09
N LYS A 88 8.79 -13.39 -14.60
CA LYS A 88 9.55 -13.87 -15.76
C LYS A 88 9.31 -13.02 -17.01
N ARG A 89 8.07 -12.63 -17.27
CA ARG A 89 7.73 -11.74 -18.41
C ARG A 89 8.34 -10.36 -18.25
N GLU A 90 8.25 -9.77 -17.06
CA GLU A 90 8.80 -8.45 -16.78
C GLU A 90 10.33 -8.44 -16.88
N GLU A 91 10.98 -9.53 -16.46
CA GLU A 91 12.42 -9.72 -16.62
C GLU A 91 12.84 -9.81 -18.09
N GLU A 92 12.10 -10.57 -18.90
CA GLU A 92 12.34 -10.67 -20.35
C GLU A 92 12.11 -9.33 -21.06
N GLU A 93 11.05 -8.60 -20.70
CA GLU A 93 10.79 -7.25 -21.22
C GLU A 93 11.88 -6.26 -20.80
N ARG A 94 12.34 -6.34 -19.55
CA ARG A 94 13.45 -5.52 -19.03
C ARG A 94 14.76 -5.87 -19.72
N GLU A 95 15.03 -7.15 -19.99
CA GLU A 95 16.20 -7.56 -20.76
C GLU A 95 16.10 -7.07 -22.21
N ARG A 96 14.93 -7.19 -22.84
CA ARG A 96 14.70 -6.67 -24.20
C ARG A 96 14.89 -5.15 -24.24
N GLN A 97 14.38 -4.44 -23.24
CA GLN A 97 14.54 -3.00 -23.12
C GLN A 97 16.00 -2.63 -22.82
N ALA A 98 16.70 -3.40 -22.00
CA ALA A 98 18.14 -3.24 -21.75
C ALA A 98 18.98 -3.53 -23.00
N ARG A 99 18.62 -4.52 -23.82
CA ARG A 99 19.26 -4.80 -25.12
C ARG A 99 19.01 -3.71 -26.15
N LEU A 100 17.82 -3.11 -26.15
CA LEU A 100 17.49 -1.98 -27.02
C LEU A 100 18.17 -0.68 -26.57
N ASN A 101 18.31 -0.50 -25.26
CA ASN A 101 18.98 0.67 -24.65
C ASN A 101 20.49 0.48 -24.51
N ALA A 102 21.02 -0.73 -24.72
CA ALA A 102 22.45 -0.96 -24.77
C ALA A 102 22.99 -0.17 -25.96
N PRO A 103 24.02 0.67 -25.76
CA PRO A 103 24.64 1.39 -26.86
C PRO A 103 25.11 0.33 -27.87
N LYS A 104 24.66 0.45 -29.12
CA LYS A 104 25.22 -0.34 -30.23
C LYS A 104 26.70 0.01 -30.30
N GLY A 105 27.55 -0.80 -29.67
CA GLY A 105 28.97 -0.86 -29.98
C GLY A 105 29.10 -1.44 -31.38
N GLY A 106 28.86 -0.60 -32.39
CA GLY A 106 29.33 -0.85 -33.74
C GLY A 106 30.85 -0.67 -33.77
N PRO A 107 31.60 -1.53 -34.46
CA PRO A 107 33.05 -1.41 -34.55
C PRO A 107 33.46 -0.38 -35.60
N GLU A 108 32.93 0.84 -35.58
CA GLU A 108 33.30 1.88 -36.55
C GLU A 108 33.12 3.28 -35.94
N ASP A 109 34.20 3.85 -35.40
CA ASP A 109 34.47 5.29 -35.51
C ASP A 109 35.98 5.54 -35.41
N MET A 110 36.70 5.01 -36.41
CA MET A 110 38.02 5.51 -36.74
C MET A 110 37.85 6.84 -37.49
N GLY A 111 37.94 7.94 -36.75
CA GLY A 111 38.45 9.21 -37.28
C GLY A 111 37.45 10.11 -38.01
N MET A 112 36.61 10.82 -37.26
CA MET A 112 36.05 12.09 -37.73
C MET A 112 36.58 13.24 -36.84
N PRO A 113 37.29 14.25 -37.40
CA PRO A 113 37.76 15.38 -36.61
C PRO A 113 36.57 16.24 -36.15
N PRO A 114 36.70 16.96 -35.02
CA PRO A 114 35.63 17.82 -34.53
C PRO A 114 35.31 18.90 -35.57
N PRO A 115 34.03 19.20 -35.85
CA PRO A 115 33.71 20.32 -36.71
C PRO A 115 34.20 21.61 -36.07
N SER A 116 35.11 22.24 -36.80
CA SER A 116 35.65 23.58 -36.64
C SER A 116 34.59 24.60 -36.19
N SER A 117 35.02 25.44 -35.27
CA SER A 117 34.48 26.75 -34.90
C SER A 117 33.86 27.53 -36.07
N PHE A 118 32.55 27.45 -36.20
CA PHE A 118 31.75 28.53 -36.79
C PHE A 118 30.97 29.20 -35.67
N ALA A 119 31.37 30.44 -35.40
CA ALA A 119 30.76 31.32 -34.43
C ALA A 119 29.28 31.54 -34.75
N MET A 120 28.40 31.22 -33.80
CA MET A 120 27.03 31.73 -33.80
C MET A 120 27.04 33.17 -33.23
N PRO A 121 26.26 34.10 -33.80
CA PRO A 121 26.22 35.48 -33.33
C PRO A 121 25.64 35.56 -31.91
N SER A 122 26.30 36.35 -31.07
CA SER A 122 25.85 36.74 -29.75
C SER A 122 24.52 37.50 -29.86
N PHE A 123 23.44 36.91 -29.35
CA PHE A 123 22.19 37.63 -29.10
C PHE A 123 22.25 38.26 -27.70
N PRO A 124 21.89 39.54 -27.54
CA PRO A 124 22.04 40.26 -26.28
C PRO A 124 21.09 39.72 -25.21
N ALA A 125 21.59 39.66 -23.98
CA ALA A 125 20.88 39.30 -22.77
C ALA A 125 19.62 40.16 -22.58
N GLY A 126 18.44 39.53 -22.59
CA GLY A 126 17.19 40.22 -22.36
C GLY A 126 15.95 39.38 -22.65
N ALA A 127 15.81 38.23 -22.00
CA ALA A 127 14.53 37.52 -21.95
C ALA A 127 14.31 36.98 -20.53
N PRO A 128 13.17 37.25 -19.89
CA PRO A 128 12.90 36.75 -18.54
C PRO A 128 12.83 35.23 -18.61
N VAL A 129 13.48 34.58 -17.63
CA VAL A 129 13.34 33.15 -17.39
C VAL A 129 11.85 32.89 -17.09
N LEU A 130 11.11 32.47 -18.11
CA LEU A 130 9.83 31.83 -17.95
C LEU A 130 10.12 30.48 -17.28
N GLY A 131 10.02 30.47 -15.95
CA GLY A 131 10.02 29.24 -15.18
C GLY A 131 8.96 28.28 -15.70
N PRO A 132 9.10 26.98 -15.41
CA PRO A 132 8.09 25.99 -15.79
C PRO A 132 6.70 26.45 -15.30
N PRO A 133 5.63 26.17 -16.07
CA PRO A 133 4.29 26.66 -15.77
C PRO A 133 3.90 26.28 -14.34
N ASP A 134 3.39 27.26 -13.59
CA ASP A 134 2.82 27.14 -12.25
C ASP A 134 2.00 25.85 -12.14
N ILE A 135 2.60 24.82 -11.56
CA ILE A 135 1.82 23.76 -10.93
C ILE A 135 1.20 24.46 -9.73
N PRO A 136 -0.14 24.66 -9.70
CA PRO A 136 -0.75 25.27 -8.53
C PRO A 136 -0.33 24.47 -7.30
N PRO A 137 0.02 25.12 -6.18
CA PRO A 137 0.36 24.39 -4.97
C PRO A 137 -0.76 23.39 -4.68
N PRO A 138 -0.44 22.16 -4.23
CA PRO A 138 -1.47 21.20 -3.86
C PRO A 138 -2.40 21.91 -2.86
N MET A 139 -3.70 21.96 -3.20
CA MET A 139 -4.67 22.60 -2.31
C MET A 139 -4.48 22.03 -0.91
N PRO A 140 -4.33 22.87 0.14
CA PRO A 140 -4.33 22.37 1.50
C PRO A 140 -5.64 21.60 1.68
N ASN A 141 -5.52 20.35 2.12
CA ASN A 141 -6.64 19.45 2.34
C ASN A 141 -7.64 20.13 3.31
N MET A 142 -8.68 20.79 2.78
CA MET A 142 -9.74 21.48 3.55
C MET A 142 -10.64 20.50 4.33
N HIS A 143 -10.24 19.23 4.48
CA HIS A 143 -10.98 18.22 5.24
C HIS A 143 -10.26 17.77 6.52
N ASN A 144 -9.14 18.40 6.89
CA ASN A 144 -8.67 18.33 8.26
C ASN A 144 -8.93 19.67 8.96
N PRO A 145 -9.81 19.74 9.96
CA PRO A 145 -9.85 20.93 10.79
C PRO A 145 -8.47 21.15 11.42
N PRO A 146 -7.98 22.40 11.52
CA PRO A 146 -6.83 22.69 12.34
C PRO A 146 -7.16 22.22 13.76
N MET A 147 -6.33 21.33 14.31
CA MET A 147 -6.27 21.09 15.76
C MET A 147 -5.67 22.36 16.42
N GLY A 148 -6.38 23.47 16.28
CA GLY A 148 -6.17 24.70 17.02
C GLY A 148 -6.98 24.59 18.31
N GLY A 149 -6.26 24.45 19.42
CA GLY A 149 -6.71 24.72 20.79
C GLY A 149 -8.17 24.41 21.10
N MET A 150 -8.50 23.13 21.32
CA MET A 150 -9.66 22.87 22.18
C MET A 150 -9.32 23.37 23.58
N PRO A 151 -10.18 24.19 24.24
CA PRO A 151 -9.97 24.50 25.64
C PRO A 151 -9.94 23.17 26.39
N MET A 152 -8.80 22.88 27.02
CA MET A 152 -8.65 21.77 27.95
C MET A 152 -9.81 21.86 28.95
N MET A 153 -10.77 20.94 28.88
CA MET A 153 -11.76 20.81 29.96
C MET A 153 -10.98 20.62 31.25
N PRO A 154 -11.25 21.40 32.31
CA PRO A 154 -10.57 21.22 33.57
C PRO A 154 -10.83 19.79 34.07
N PRO A 155 -9.80 19.12 34.62
CA PRO A 155 -9.98 17.78 35.15
C PRO A 155 -11.06 17.80 36.24
N PRO A 156 -11.91 16.76 36.32
CA PRO A 156 -12.95 16.70 37.34
C PRO A 156 -12.30 16.72 38.73
N PRO A 157 -12.91 17.41 39.71
CA PRO A 157 -12.35 17.52 41.05
C PRO A 157 -12.24 16.13 41.69
N PRO A 158 -11.21 15.90 42.53
CA PRO A 158 -11.06 14.64 43.22
C PRO A 158 -12.26 14.39 44.14
N PRO A 159 -12.71 13.13 44.28
CA PRO A 159 -13.82 12.79 45.17
C PRO A 159 -13.45 13.13 46.62
N ARG A 160 -14.37 13.82 47.31
CA ARG A 160 -14.33 13.98 48.78
C ARG A 160 -14.83 12.72 49.45
#